data_AF-X1FTI2-F1
#
_entry.id   AF-X1FTI2-F1
#
_cell.length_a   1.000
_cell.length_b   1.000
_cell.length_c   1.000
_cell.angle_alpha   90.00
_cell.angle_beta   90.00
_cell.angle_gamma   90.00
#
_symmetry.space_group_name_H-M   'P 1'
#
loop_
_entity.id
_entity.type
_entity.pdbx_description
1 polymer ?
#
loop_
_entity_poly.entity_id
_entity_poly.type
_entity_poly.pdbx_seq_one_letter_code
_entity_poly.pdbx_strand_id
1 'polypeptide(L)'
;MAKVIGIDLGTTFSAAAVMEAGEPVIIPNAEGGRITPSVVAVSKSGERLAGQVAKRQAITNSENTIFSIKRLIGRKFAEPTVEYDRKLLSFKLTKAANGDAKVVMGNKEYSPAEISAMILQKL
;
A
#
# COMPACT_ATOMS: atom_id res chain seq x y z
N MET A 1 -23.52 1.34 -17.78
CA MET A 1 -23.54 0.59 -16.51
C MET A 1 -22.15 0.58 -15.92
N ALA A 2 -22.00 0.81 -14.62
CA ALA A 2 -20.72 0.62 -13.95
C ALA A 2 -20.35 -0.87 -13.98
N LYS A 3 -19.10 -1.19 -14.36
CA LYS A 3 -18.59 -2.56 -14.24
C LYS A 3 -18.12 -2.77 -12.80
N VAL A 4 -18.47 -3.91 -12.19
CA VAL A 4 -17.85 -4.35 -10.94
C VAL A 4 -16.50 -4.97 -11.28
N ILE A 5 -15.45 -4.59 -10.56
CA ILE A 5 -14.11 -5.15 -10.72
C ILE A 5 -13.78 -6.06 -9.54
N GLY A 6 -13.02 -7.13 -9.82
CA GLY A 6 -12.39 -7.96 -8.79
C GLY A 6 -11.00 -7.43 -8.48
N ILE A 7 -10.68 -7.26 -7.20
CA ILE A 7 -9.37 -6.76 -6.76
C ILE A 7 -8.71 -7.80 -5.84
N ASP A 8 -7.51 -8.24 -6.21
CA ASP A 8 -6.59 -8.85 -5.27
C ASP A 8 -5.71 -7.75 -4.66
N LEU A 9 -5.97 -7.39 -3.41
CA LEU A 9 -5.14 -6.46 -2.64
C LEU A 9 -4.11 -7.25 -1.82
N GLY A 10 -2.99 -7.60 -2.45
CA GLY A 10 -1.94 -8.41 -1.84
C GLY A 10 -0.91 -7.62 -1.02
N THR A 11 -0.08 -8.33 -0.25
CA THR A 11 0.96 -7.73 0.59
C THR A 11 2.06 -7.06 -0.23
N THR A 12 2.46 -7.71 -1.34
CA THR A 12 3.59 -7.27 -2.18
C THR A 12 3.12 -6.70 -3.51
N PHE A 13 2.10 -7.33 -4.10
CA PHE A 13 1.51 -6.93 -5.37
C PHE A 13 0.00 -6.98 -5.24
N SER A 14 -0.66 -6.16 -6.05
CA SER A 14 -2.09 -6.12 -6.23
C SER A 14 -2.45 -6.22 -7.71
N ALA A 15 -3.65 -6.68 -8.02
CA ALA A 15 -4.16 -6.77 -9.38
C ALA A 15 -5.66 -6.48 -9.42
N ALA A 16 -6.15 -5.99 -10.55
CA ALA A 16 -7.57 -5.82 -10.82
C ALA A 16 -7.98 -6.61 -12.06
N ALA A 17 -9.20 -7.15 -12.03
CA ALA A 17 -9.81 -7.89 -13.11
C ALA A 17 -11.25 -7.43 -13.35
N VAL A 18 -11.74 -7.63 -14.57
CA VAL A 18 -13.12 -7.35 -14.95
C VAL A 18 -13.62 -8.47 -15.86
N MET A 19 -14.93 -8.73 -15.84
CA MET A 19 -15.55 -9.68 -16.76
C MET A 19 -15.76 -9.00 -18.13
N GLU A 20 -15.20 -9.58 -19.19
CA GLU A 20 -15.41 -9.15 -20.58
C GLU A 20 -15.82 -10.35 -21.42
N ALA A 21 -16.97 -10.25 -22.11
CA ALA A 21 -17.52 -11.31 -22.95
C ALA A 21 -17.64 -12.70 -22.26
N GLY A 22 -17.86 -12.72 -20.95
CA GLY A 22 -17.99 -13.95 -20.16
C GLY A 22 -16.68 -14.46 -19.55
N GLU A 23 -15.53 -13.86 -19.89
CA GLU A 23 -14.22 -14.28 -19.42
C GLU A 23 -13.60 -13.24 -18.45
N PRO A 24 -12.85 -13.66 -17.43
CA PRO A 24 -12.12 -12.75 -16.56
C PRO A 24 -10.88 -12.20 -17.27
N VAL A 25 -10.76 -10.88 -17.37
CA VAL A 25 -9.64 -10.18 -18.00
C VAL A 25 -8.93 -9.30 -16.97
N ILE A 26 -7.60 -9.42 -16.88
CA ILE A 26 -6.77 -8.56 -16.02
C ILE A 26 -6.66 -7.17 -16.65
N ILE A 27 -6.92 -6.14 -15.85
CA ILE A 27 -6.80 -4.74 -16.24
C ILE A 27 -5.31 -4.34 -16.15
N PRO A 28 -4.66 -3.93 -17.25
CA PRO A 28 -3.31 -3.39 -17.18
C PRO A 28 -3.30 -2.06 -16.43
N ASN A 29 -2.30 -1.85 -15.57
CA ASN A 29 -2.09 -0.56 -14.91
C ASN A 29 -1.54 0.48 -15.91
N ALA A 30 -1.49 1.75 -15.49
CA ALA A 30 -1.00 2.85 -16.32
C ALA A 30 0.44 2.67 -16.81
N GLU A 31 1.23 1.82 -16.14
CA GLU A 31 2.60 1.46 -16.52
C GLU A 31 2.67 0.25 -17.47
N GLY A 32 1.52 -0.29 -17.93
CA GLY A 32 1.41 -1.43 -18.84
C GLY A 32 1.57 -2.80 -18.19
N GLY A 33 1.74 -2.86 -16.86
CA GLY A 33 1.86 -4.10 -16.10
C GLY A 33 0.51 -4.68 -15.71
N ARG A 34 0.44 -6.01 -15.58
CA ARG A 34 -0.76 -6.74 -15.10
C ARG A 34 -0.85 -6.87 -13.58
N ILE A 35 0.20 -6.49 -12.88
CA ILE A 35 0.26 -6.41 -11.42
C ILE A 35 0.90 -5.08 -11.01
N THR A 36 0.47 -4.55 -9.88
CA THR A 36 0.92 -3.28 -9.33
C THR A 36 1.58 -3.55 -7.97
N PRO A 37 2.82 -3.10 -7.72
CA PRO A 37 3.41 -3.19 -6.39
C PRO A 37 2.51 -2.54 -5.33
N SER A 38 2.30 -3.22 -4.21
CA SER A 38 1.54 -2.72 -3.04
C SER A 38 2.41 -1.76 -2.22
N VAL A 39 2.82 -0.66 -2.87
CA VAL A 39 3.79 0.31 -2.35
C VAL A 39 3.25 1.71 -2.57
N VAL A 40 3.35 2.55 -1.54
CA VAL A 40 2.98 3.97 -1.55
C VAL A 40 4.15 4.78 -1.04
N ALA A 41 4.38 5.96 -1.61
CA ALA A 41 5.38 6.88 -1.09
C ALA A 41 4.92 8.33 -1.20
N VAL A 42 5.60 9.22 -0.49
CA VAL A 42 5.54 10.66 -0.75
C VAL A 42 6.89 11.14 -1.28
N SER A 43 6.88 11.88 -2.38
CA SER A 43 8.07 12.46 -2.99
C SER A 43 8.58 13.66 -2.18
N LYS A 44 9.78 14.13 -2.51
CA LYS A 44 10.35 15.36 -1.91
C LYS A 44 9.50 16.62 -2.18
N SER A 45 8.74 16.64 -3.27
CA SER A 45 7.81 17.74 -3.60
C SER A 45 6.44 17.60 -2.91
N GLY A 46 6.23 16.56 -2.10
CA GLY A 46 4.97 16.29 -1.42
C GLY A 46 3.95 15.52 -2.28
N GLU A 47 4.34 15.06 -3.46
CA GLU A 47 3.47 14.28 -4.34
C GLU A 47 3.33 12.84 -3.82
N ARG A 48 2.11 12.31 -3.81
CA ARG A 48 1.85 10.90 -3.49
C ARG A 48 2.11 10.03 -4.71
N LEU A 49 2.99 9.04 -4.55
CA LEU A 49 3.32 8.03 -5.53
C LEU A 49 2.72 6.69 -5.10
N ALA A 50 2.31 5.85 -6.07
CA ALA A 50 1.84 4.49 -5.82
C ALA A 50 2.35 3.52 -6.89
N GLY A 51 2.42 2.24 -6.56
CA GLY A 51 2.79 1.19 -7.51
C GLY A 51 4.27 1.24 -7.90
N GLN A 52 4.53 1.10 -9.20
CA GLN A 52 5.89 0.98 -9.72
C GLN A 52 6.74 2.22 -9.48
N VAL A 53 6.13 3.41 -9.56
CA VAL A 53 6.82 4.69 -9.32
C VAL A 53 7.27 4.80 -7.87
N ALA A 54 6.41 4.45 -6.91
CA ALA A 54 6.77 4.41 -5.50
C ALA A 54 7.88 3.37 -5.21
N LYS A 55 7.80 2.18 -5.82
CA LYS A 55 8.81 1.13 -5.64
C LYS A 55 10.21 1.56 -6.13
N ARG A 56 10.29 2.27 -7.26
CA ARG A 56 11.58 2.68 -7.88
C ARG A 56 12.43 3.56 -6.97
N GLN A 57 11.80 4.41 -6.16
CA GLN A 57 12.48 5.37 -5.30
C GLN A 57 12.69 4.88 -3.86
N ALA A 58 12.31 3.64 -3.55
CA ALA A 58 12.36 3.08 -2.20
C ALA A 58 13.78 3.09 -1.59
N ILE A 59 14.82 2.95 -2.42
CA ILE A 59 16.22 2.91 -1.97
C ILE A 59 16.68 4.29 -1.46
N THR A 60 16.26 5.37 -2.11
CA THR A 60 16.70 6.75 -1.80
C THR A 60 15.74 7.50 -0.87
N ASN A 61 14.60 6.91 -0.55
CA ASN A 61 13.53 7.50 0.28
C ASN A 61 12.81 6.43 1.13
N SER A 62 13.59 5.57 1.78
CA SER A 62 13.09 4.36 2.47
C SER A 62 12.15 4.66 3.64
N GLU A 63 12.34 5.76 4.36
CA GLU A 63 11.51 6.15 5.50
C GLU A 63 10.11 6.61 5.08
N ASN A 64 9.96 7.15 3.87
CA ASN A 64 8.70 7.65 3.34
C ASN A 64 8.10 6.72 2.27
N THR A 65 8.58 5.48 2.19
CA THR A 65 8.10 4.47 1.26
C THR A 65 7.48 3.32 2.04
N ILE A 66 6.16 3.23 2.00
CA ILE A 66 5.37 2.25 2.74
C ILE A 66 5.12 1.04 1.85
N PHE A 67 5.50 -0.14 2.34
CA PHE A 67 5.28 -1.45 1.73
C PHE A 67 4.84 -2.45 2.79
N SER A 68 4.35 -3.63 2.39
CA SER A 68 3.88 -4.68 3.31
C SER A 68 2.79 -4.22 4.30
N ILE A 69 2.06 -3.15 3.99
CA ILE A 69 1.05 -2.56 4.88
C ILE A 69 -0.05 -3.55 5.29
N LYS A 70 -0.34 -4.54 4.44
CA LYS A 70 -1.30 -5.62 4.72
C LYS A 70 -0.94 -6.44 5.97
N ARG A 71 0.34 -6.44 6.40
CA ARG A 71 0.76 -7.08 7.66
C ARG A 71 0.28 -6.31 8.90
N LEU A 72 0.04 -4.99 8.76
CA LEU A 72 -0.32 -4.09 9.85
C LEU A 72 -1.83 -3.80 9.92
N ILE A 73 -2.59 -4.11 8.87
CA ILE A 73 -4.03 -3.81 8.81
C ILE A 73 -4.79 -4.55 9.92
N GLY A 74 -5.55 -3.80 10.71
CA GLY A 74 -6.32 -4.34 11.84
C GLY A 74 -5.49 -4.80 13.05
N ARG A 75 -4.18 -4.51 13.09
CA ARG A 75 -3.28 -4.93 14.18
C ARG A 75 -3.12 -3.85 15.24
N LYS A 76 -2.90 -4.27 16.50
CA LYS A 76 -2.54 -3.37 17.60
C LYS A 76 -1.04 -3.09 17.59
N PHE A 77 -0.64 -1.86 17.93
CA PHE A 77 0.76 -1.45 17.95
C PHE A 77 1.63 -2.30 18.90
N ALA A 78 1.04 -2.80 19.99
CA ALA A 78 1.72 -3.61 21.00
C ALA A 78 1.70 -5.12 20.72
N GLU A 79 1.16 -5.57 19.58
CA GLU A 79 1.14 -6.99 19.23
C GLU A 79 2.57 -7.49 18.93
N PRO A 80 2.99 -8.69 19.38
CA PRO A 80 4.35 -9.19 19.17
C PRO A 80 4.78 -9.25 17.70
N THR A 81 3.84 -9.56 16.81
CA THR A 81 4.06 -9.57 15.35
C THR A 81 4.41 -8.17 14.82
N VAL A 82 3.73 -7.13 15.31
CA VAL A 82 4.01 -5.73 14.96
C VAL A 82 5.33 -5.27 15.57
N GLU A 83 5.66 -5.70 16.79
CA GLU A 83 6.96 -5.39 17.39
C GLU A 83 8.13 -5.99 16.59
N TYR A 84 7.96 -7.23 16.10
CA TYR A 84 8.92 -7.85 15.19
C TYR A 84 9.04 -7.07 13.88
N ASP A 85 7.92 -6.74 13.24
CA ASP A 85 7.90 -5.99 11.97
C ASP A 85 8.56 -4.60 12.13
N ARG A 86 8.36 -3.92 13.27
CA ARG A 86 9.01 -2.62 13.59
C ARG A 86 10.54 -2.66 13.58
N LYS A 87 11.15 -3.83 13.80
CA LYS A 87 12.60 -4.00 13.77
C LYS A 87 13.14 -4.19 12.35
N LEU A 88 12.26 -4.52 11.40
CA LEU A 88 12.61 -4.85 10.02
C LEU A 88 12.21 -3.77 9.02
N LEU A 89 11.13 -3.05 9.30
CA LEU A 89 10.58 -2.04 8.40
C LEU A 89 11.41 -0.75 8.45
N SER A 90 11.63 -0.14 7.28
CA SER A 90 12.39 1.11 7.15
C SER A 90 11.60 2.35 7.54
N PHE A 91 10.27 2.28 7.55
CA PHE A 91 9.38 3.39 7.87
C PHE A 91 8.91 3.31 9.32
N LYS A 92 8.61 4.47 9.90
CA LYS A 92 8.20 4.59 11.30
C LYS A 92 6.76 4.11 11.51
N LEU A 93 6.55 3.32 12.56
CA LEU A 93 5.24 2.98 13.08
C LEU A 93 4.93 3.80 14.34
N THR A 94 3.67 4.16 14.54
CA THR A 94 3.18 4.85 15.74
C THR A 94 1.94 4.18 16.31
N LYS A 95 1.63 4.51 17.57
CA LYS A 95 0.48 4.00 18.30
C LYS A 95 -0.65 5.03 18.25
N ALA A 96 -1.78 4.66 17.67
CA ALA A 96 -2.99 5.48 17.73
C ALA A 96 -3.57 5.53 19.15
N ALA A 97 -4.46 6.49 19.43
CA ALA A 97 -5.12 6.63 20.73
C ALA A 97 -5.88 5.37 21.17
N ASN A 98 -6.47 4.63 20.22
CA ASN A 98 -7.17 3.37 20.45
C ASN A 98 -6.23 2.13 20.48
N GLY A 99 -4.91 2.35 20.41
CA GLY A 99 -3.88 1.32 20.42
C GLY A 99 -3.57 0.68 19.07
N ASP A 100 -4.23 1.08 17.98
CA ASP A 100 -3.96 0.55 16.64
C ASP A 100 -2.56 0.95 16.14
N ALA A 101 -1.97 0.11 15.31
CA ALA A 101 -0.74 0.44 14.60
C ALA A 101 -1.05 1.45 13.48
N LYS A 102 -0.28 2.54 13.44
CA LYS A 102 -0.23 3.52 12.34
C LYS A 102 1.17 3.55 11.75
N VAL A 103 1.28 4.14 10.56
CA VAL A 103 2.56 4.40 9.88
C VAL A 103 2.74 5.89 9.67
N VAL A 104 3.99 6.33 9.60
CA VAL A 104 4.35 7.71 9.26
C VAL A 104 4.86 7.73 7.82
N MET A 105 4.31 8.63 7.01
CA MET A 105 4.79 8.88 5.64
C MET A 105 4.83 10.40 5.43
N GLY A 106 6.03 10.94 5.23
CA GLY A 106 6.28 12.38 5.33
C GLY A 106 6.02 12.89 6.75
N ASN A 107 5.29 14.00 6.86
CA ASN A 107 4.98 14.62 8.15
C ASN A 107 3.60 14.24 8.71
N LYS A 108 3.01 13.14 8.22
CA LYS A 108 1.65 12.71 8.58
C LYS A 108 1.62 11.25 8.99
N GLU A 109 0.72 10.95 9.92
CA GLU A 109 0.37 9.59 10.29
C GLU A 109 -0.80 9.10 9.46
N TYR A 110 -0.74 7.83 9.04
CA TYR A 110 -1.80 7.15 8.31
C TYR A 110 -2.14 5.83 8.99
N SER A 111 -3.41 5.49 8.99
CA SER A 111 -3.85 4.12 9.24
C SER A 111 -3.39 3.20 8.10
N PRO A 112 -3.19 1.91 8.38
CA PRO A 112 -2.96 0.91 7.33
C PRO A 112 -4.06 0.91 6.26
N ALA A 113 -5.32 1.18 6.65
CA ALA A 113 -6.45 1.26 5.74
C ALA A 113 -6.33 2.44 4.75
N GLU A 114 -5.88 3.62 5.20
CA GLU A 114 -5.65 4.77 4.32
C GLU A 114 -4.56 4.49 3.29
N ILE A 115 -3.44 3.87 3.70
CA ILE A 115 -2.38 3.48 2.77
C ILE A 115 -2.88 2.42 1.78
N SER A 116 -3.62 1.41 2.24
CA SER A 116 -4.27 0.43 1.36
C SER A 116 -5.24 1.08 0.38
N ALA A 117 -6.00 2.10 0.79
CA ALA A 117 -6.89 2.85 -0.08
C ALA A 117 -6.13 3.60 -1.18
N MET A 118 -4.93 4.11 -0.89
CA MET A 118 -4.08 4.73 -1.92
C MET A 118 -3.60 3.72 -2.97
N ILE A 119 -3.42 2.45 -2.59
CA ILE A 119 -3.15 1.36 -3.55
C ILE A 119 -4.40 1.06 -4.37
N LEU A 120 -5.57 0.98 -3.72
CA LEU A 120 -6.85 0.75 -4.41
C LEU A 120 -7.17 1.84 -5.44
N GLN A 121 -6.87 3.11 -5.13
CA GLN A 121 -7.05 4.23 -6.07
C GLN A 121 -6.17 4.15 -7.33
N LYS A 122 -5.13 3.31 -7.32
CA LYS A 122 -4.20 3.12 -8.45
C LYS A 122 -4.61 1.96 -9.36
N LEU A 123 -5.45 1.06 -8.88
CA LEU A 123 -5.97 -0.10 -9.62
C LEU A 123 -7.19 0.29 -10.46
#